data_AF-A0AAN8WC34-F1
#
_entry.id   AF-A0AAN8WC34-F1
#
_cell.length_a   1.000
_cell.length_b   1.000
_cell.length_c   1.000
_cell.angle_alpha   90.00
_cell.angle_beta   90.00
_cell.angle_gamma   90.00
#
_symmetry.space_group_name_H-M   'P 1'
#
loop_
_entity.id
_entity.type
_entity.pdbx_description
1 polymer ?
#
loop_
_entity_poly.entity_id
_entity_poly.type
_entity_poly.pdbx_seq_one_letter_code
_entity_poly.pdbx_strand_id
1 'polypeptide(L)'
;MHNEIRLMYHSHIWTCPKKIIEPHWWYQACLLHSLETISFYIDGQHICNSRQLSSPLPLNGTIVFGNDQDTLGGGFTPLQAYRGLITSFNIWPKVLHEEEILALGYCKQVSGRLLAWEQIPWQKYGHVETQEANPCEIKEIGLQFTLPKVLERKIVSSFCSEHGLRLPLPKTEEENMLLASKISTFDLKHCLSFSTPSPKVWLDVVYNSSMQMYVDESSGQISYFKPVKGMRRKFVVLDTHGDWKFDDGLQCGMCIGKPKYMPYYMQGLCSEHSLAQKHNIFYIRGNNGTIFHLQGTDGVVIAPLSKREWNIRHTVYDTLVATLKDSLFPFGTKQWELHNSEVICKKEANYSKIFITISNCGPGSFTCWDGTCVPLSSRCTLVSECRDGTDEMECFIIHPDESYQRHLSPVKQKLNLIVSLILTRTSVLPDILNVHPNNIPSCHWIWNSLHHTEQLPRPRCHESYNDVGAGSTVQ
;
A
#
# COMPACT_ATOMS: atom_id res chain seq x y z
N MET A 1 3.30 -6.83 -13.86
CA MET A 1 3.06 -7.83 -12.79
C MET A 1 4.37 -8.56 -12.42
N HIS A 2 5.36 -7.87 -11.84
CA HIS A 2 6.60 -8.50 -11.37
C HIS A 2 6.82 -8.13 -9.90
N ASN A 3 6.17 -8.87 -9.00
CA ASN A 3 6.48 -8.87 -7.56
C ASN A 3 7.60 -9.90 -7.34
N GLU A 4 8.80 -9.57 -7.75
CA GLU A 4 9.99 -10.42 -7.59
C GLU A 4 10.87 -9.80 -6.50
N ILE A 5 11.24 -10.60 -5.51
CA ILE A 5 12.20 -10.17 -4.49
C ILE A 5 13.60 -10.31 -5.11
N ARG A 6 14.32 -9.19 -5.18
CA ARG A 6 15.72 -9.17 -5.61
C ARG A 6 16.61 -8.99 -4.40
N LEU A 7 17.57 -9.88 -4.28
CA LEU A 7 18.59 -9.83 -3.25
C LEU A 7 19.91 -9.47 -3.90
N MET A 8 20.60 -8.52 -3.29
CA MET A 8 21.92 -8.08 -3.73
C MET A 8 22.93 -8.39 -2.64
N TYR A 9 24.02 -9.05 -3.02
CA TYR A 9 25.17 -9.28 -2.16
C TYR A 9 26.45 -9.09 -2.99
N HIS A 10 27.34 -8.23 -2.49
CA HIS A 10 28.46 -7.69 -3.27
C HIS A 10 27.97 -7.06 -4.58
N SER A 11 28.26 -7.68 -5.72
CA SER A 11 27.83 -7.23 -7.06
C SER A 11 26.92 -8.26 -7.74
N HIS A 12 26.47 -9.28 -7.01
CA HIS A 12 25.59 -10.32 -7.53
C HIS A 12 24.16 -10.01 -7.11
N ILE A 13 23.27 -10.00 -8.09
CA ILE A 13 21.83 -9.86 -7.90
C ILE A 13 21.21 -11.20 -8.27
N TRP A 14 20.44 -11.78 -7.35
CA TRP A 14 19.60 -12.93 -7.67
C TRP A 14 18.14 -12.60 -7.43
N THR A 15 17.30 -13.26 -8.23
CA THR A 15 15.85 -13.07 -8.20
C THR A 15 15.23 -14.30 -7.55
N CYS A 16 14.46 -14.07 -6.51
CA CYS A 16 13.78 -15.14 -5.78
C CYS A 16 12.40 -15.43 -6.38
N PRO A 17 11.84 -16.64 -6.13
CA PRO A 17 10.47 -16.97 -6.53
C PRO A 17 9.49 -15.91 -6.04
N LYS A 18 8.39 -15.73 -6.79
CA LYS A 18 7.37 -14.72 -6.49
C LYS A 18 6.70 -15.01 -5.14
N LYS A 19 7.18 -14.37 -4.07
CA LYS A 19 6.39 -14.13 -2.86
C LYS A 19 5.82 -12.73 -2.95
N ILE A 20 4.50 -12.61 -2.89
CA ILE A 20 3.81 -11.33 -2.88
C ILE A 20 4.06 -10.69 -1.51
N ILE A 21 4.90 -9.65 -1.50
CA ILE A 21 5.03 -8.73 -0.36
C ILE A 21 3.94 -7.67 -0.54
N GLU A 22 3.07 -7.57 0.45
CA GLU A 22 1.96 -6.63 0.46
C GLU A 22 2.40 -5.36 1.20
N PRO A 23 2.27 -4.16 0.62
CA PRO A 23 2.49 -2.94 1.39
C PRO A 23 1.50 -2.86 2.57
N HIS A 24 1.87 -2.12 3.61
CA HIS A 24 1.11 -1.97 4.87
C HIS A 24 1.14 -3.17 5.84
N TRP A 25 1.94 -4.21 5.57
CA TRP A 25 2.14 -5.35 6.47
C TRP A 25 3.59 -5.50 6.91
N TRP A 26 3.82 -5.79 8.19
CA TRP A 26 5.13 -6.22 8.66
C TRP A 26 5.48 -7.58 8.06
N TYR A 27 6.74 -7.69 7.63
CA TYR A 27 7.35 -8.95 7.28
C TYR A 27 8.59 -9.16 8.12
N GLN A 28 8.76 -10.38 8.61
CA GLN A 28 10.02 -10.78 9.23
C GLN A 28 10.95 -11.26 8.13
N ALA A 29 12.03 -10.55 7.87
CA ALA A 29 13.02 -10.94 6.87
C ALA A 29 14.29 -11.44 7.55
N CYS A 30 14.75 -12.63 7.19
CA CYS A 30 16.06 -13.14 7.59
C CYS A 30 16.93 -13.40 6.38
N LEU A 31 18.12 -12.84 6.39
CA LEU A 31 19.21 -13.23 5.51
C LEU A 31 20.14 -14.14 6.31
N LEU A 32 20.33 -15.36 5.86
CA LEU A 32 21.27 -16.31 6.43
C LEU A 32 22.49 -16.39 5.53
N HIS A 33 23.65 -16.29 6.15
CA HIS A 33 24.91 -16.28 5.45
C HIS A 33 25.85 -17.34 6.03
N SER A 34 26.19 -18.34 5.23
CA SER A 34 27.21 -19.36 5.52
C SER A 34 28.40 -19.20 4.57
N LEU A 35 29.46 -20.00 4.76
CA LEU A 35 30.64 -20.00 3.88
C LEU A 35 30.33 -20.47 2.43
N GLU A 36 29.22 -21.20 2.25
CA GLU A 36 28.88 -21.83 0.96
C GLU A 36 27.56 -21.33 0.38
N THR A 37 26.67 -20.81 1.23
CA THR A 37 25.30 -20.50 0.86
C THR A 37 24.81 -19.21 1.50
N ILE A 38 23.97 -18.50 0.75
CA ILE A 38 23.17 -17.40 1.24
C ILE A 38 21.71 -17.81 1.08
N SER A 39 20.95 -17.78 2.16
CA SER A 39 19.53 -18.15 2.18
C SER A 39 18.69 -16.98 2.67
N PHE A 40 17.49 -16.83 2.13
CA PHE A 40 16.57 -15.76 2.50
C PHE A 40 15.22 -16.32 2.92
N TYR A 41 14.72 -15.80 4.03
CA TYR A 41 13.46 -16.20 4.64
C TYR A 41 12.57 -14.99 4.83
N ILE A 42 11.25 -15.20 4.65
CA ILE A 42 10.21 -14.23 5.00
C ILE A 42 9.17 -14.93 5.87
N ASP A 43 8.86 -14.36 7.03
CA ASP A 43 7.90 -14.86 8.02
C ASP A 43 8.23 -16.29 8.45
N GLY A 44 9.51 -16.57 8.75
CA GLY A 44 9.98 -17.90 9.11
C GLY A 44 10.12 -18.88 7.94
N GLN A 45 9.61 -18.56 6.75
CA GLN A 45 9.58 -19.47 5.60
C GLN A 45 10.73 -19.23 4.64
N HIS A 46 11.40 -20.31 4.22
CA HIS A 46 12.46 -20.25 3.22
C HIS A 46 11.92 -19.79 1.86
N ILE A 47 12.51 -18.75 1.28
CA ILE A 47 12.10 -18.17 -0.01
C ILE A 47 13.03 -18.62 -1.12
N CYS A 48 14.33 -18.52 -0.91
CA CYS A 48 15.35 -18.77 -1.91
C CYS A 48 16.73 -18.90 -1.27
N ASN A 49 17.64 -19.55 -1.99
CA ASN A 49 19.04 -19.57 -1.66
C ASN A 49 19.92 -19.42 -2.92
N SER A 50 21.16 -19.01 -2.70
CA SER A 50 22.21 -18.96 -3.70
C SER A 50 23.45 -19.66 -3.15
N ARG A 51 24.10 -20.49 -3.98
CA ARG A 51 25.41 -21.08 -3.65
C ARG A 51 26.48 -20.08 -4.04
N GLN A 52 27.20 -19.56 -3.06
CA GLN A 52 28.26 -18.58 -3.27
C GLN A 52 29.32 -18.77 -2.20
N LEU A 53 30.57 -19.05 -2.62
CA LEU A 53 31.71 -19.01 -1.72
C LEU A 53 31.91 -17.57 -1.25
N SER A 54 31.97 -17.39 0.06
CA SER A 54 31.94 -16.08 0.70
C SER A 54 33.08 -15.96 1.72
N SER A 55 33.69 -14.78 1.78
CA SER A 55 34.80 -14.46 2.70
C SER A 55 34.26 -13.89 4.01
N PRO A 56 34.83 -14.23 5.19
CA PRO A 56 34.39 -13.71 6.49
C PRO A 56 34.24 -12.18 6.54
N LEU A 57 33.33 -11.76 7.42
CA LEU A 57 32.93 -10.38 7.71
C LEU A 57 34.12 -9.52 8.16
N PRO A 58 34.47 -8.43 7.47
CA PRO A 58 35.27 -7.39 8.09
C PRO A 58 34.37 -6.60 9.08
N LEU A 59 34.67 -6.68 10.37
CA LEU A 59 33.90 -6.04 11.46
C LEU A 59 34.12 -4.51 11.55
N ASN A 60 34.98 -3.93 10.72
CA ASN A 60 35.31 -2.51 10.71
C ASN A 60 34.45 -1.68 9.73
N GLY A 61 33.21 -2.12 9.49
CA GLY A 61 32.27 -1.46 8.57
C GLY A 61 31.34 -0.45 9.25
N THR A 62 30.53 0.23 8.44
CA THR A 62 29.40 1.07 8.88
C THR A 62 28.11 0.43 8.40
N ILE A 63 27.07 0.38 9.24
CA ILE A 63 25.74 -0.11 8.87
C ILE A 63 24.83 1.10 8.67
N VAL A 64 24.14 1.15 7.54
CA VAL A 64 23.15 2.20 7.22
C VAL A 64 21.80 1.56 6.93
N PHE A 65 20.74 2.12 7.52
CA PHE A 65 19.35 1.80 7.16
C PHE A 65 18.76 2.90 6.28
N GLY A 66 17.86 2.49 5.39
CA GLY A 66 17.10 3.43 4.57
C GLY A 66 17.79 3.84 3.27
N ASN A 67 19.08 3.56 3.08
CA ASN A 67 19.84 3.96 1.89
C ASN A 67 20.89 2.92 1.50
N ASP A 68 21.24 2.90 0.22
CA ASP A 68 22.34 2.11 -0.34
C ASP A 68 23.65 2.89 -0.31
N GLN A 69 24.75 2.27 0.12
CA GLN A 69 26.04 2.93 0.31
C GLN A 69 26.98 2.72 -0.89
N ASP A 70 27.24 3.77 -1.68
CA ASP A 70 28.28 3.73 -2.73
C ASP A 70 29.69 4.04 -2.19
N THR A 71 29.78 4.59 -0.98
CA THR A 71 31.03 4.88 -0.25
C THR A 71 30.84 4.61 1.25
N LEU A 72 31.93 4.47 2.01
CA LEU A 72 31.84 4.23 3.45
C LEU A 72 31.05 5.37 4.14
N GLY A 73 29.87 5.05 4.66
CA GLY A 73 29.00 6.00 5.35
C GLY A 73 28.24 6.98 4.44
N GLY A 74 28.30 6.85 3.10
CA GLY A 74 27.74 7.86 2.20
C GLY A 74 27.57 7.39 0.75
N GLY A 75 27.44 8.35 -0.18
CA GLY A 75 27.22 8.08 -1.60
C GLY A 75 25.79 7.64 -1.90
N PHE A 76 24.81 8.15 -1.18
CA PHE A 76 23.42 7.72 -1.29
C PHE A 76 22.73 8.35 -2.51
N THR A 77 21.93 7.56 -3.23
CA THR A 77 21.04 8.08 -4.28
C THR A 77 19.57 8.07 -3.81
N PRO A 78 18.82 9.16 -3.94
CA PRO A 78 17.42 9.23 -3.47
C PRO A 78 16.47 8.17 -4.07
N LEU A 79 16.75 7.71 -5.29
CA LEU A 79 15.99 6.65 -5.96
C LEU A 79 16.26 5.24 -5.39
N GLN A 80 17.31 5.08 -4.58
CA GLN A 80 17.66 3.85 -3.87
C GLN A 80 17.20 3.88 -2.41
N ALA A 81 16.62 5.00 -1.96
CA ALA A 81 16.23 5.17 -0.59
C ALA A 81 15.03 4.27 -0.28
N TYR A 82 15.20 3.39 0.70
CA TYR A 82 14.12 2.60 1.23
C TYR A 82 13.14 3.49 1.99
N ARG A 83 11.87 3.30 1.72
CA ARG A 83 10.79 3.99 2.42
C ARG A 83 10.10 2.94 3.26
N GLY A 84 10.01 3.21 4.55
CA GLY A 84 9.70 2.11 5.44
C GLY A 84 9.78 2.43 6.89
N LEU A 85 9.40 1.40 7.63
CA LEU A 85 9.62 1.24 9.04
C LEU A 85 10.44 -0.01 9.16
N ILE A 86 11.41 0.08 10.04
CA ILE A 86 12.32 -0.99 10.34
C ILE A 86 12.35 -1.04 11.85
N THR A 87 12.24 -2.24 12.39
CA THR A 87 12.38 -2.46 13.83
C THR A 87 12.99 -3.82 14.08
N SER A 88 13.43 -4.04 15.31
CA SER A 88 13.91 -5.33 15.78
C SER A 88 15.00 -5.92 14.87
N PHE A 89 15.96 -5.10 14.42
CA PHE A 89 17.12 -5.58 13.68
C PHE A 89 18.12 -6.28 14.63
N ASN A 90 18.51 -7.51 14.30
CA ASN A 90 19.38 -8.34 15.12
C ASN A 90 20.36 -9.15 14.26
N ILE A 91 21.56 -9.38 14.80
CA ILE A 91 22.69 -10.09 14.16
C ILE A 91 23.16 -11.20 15.10
N TRP A 92 23.43 -12.40 14.60
CA TRP A 92 23.90 -13.55 15.40
C TRP A 92 25.26 -14.07 14.93
N PRO A 93 26.20 -14.40 15.82
CA PRO A 93 27.54 -14.84 15.40
C PRO A 93 27.56 -16.28 14.83
N LYS A 94 26.39 -16.92 14.66
CA LYS A 94 26.19 -18.29 14.18
C LYS A 94 25.07 -18.33 13.15
N VAL A 95 25.12 -19.25 12.20
CA VAL A 95 23.99 -19.59 11.32
C VAL A 95 22.83 -20.10 12.18
N LEU A 96 21.66 -19.47 12.06
CA LEU A 96 20.46 -19.90 12.78
C LEU A 96 19.84 -21.15 12.14
N HIS A 97 19.28 -22.03 12.95
CA HIS A 97 18.53 -23.17 12.47
C HIS A 97 17.12 -22.77 12.02
N GLU A 98 16.50 -23.57 11.14
CA GLU A 98 15.16 -23.26 10.61
C GLU A 98 14.11 -23.10 11.72
N GLU A 99 14.21 -23.90 12.80
CA GLU A 99 13.34 -23.78 13.97
C GLU A 99 13.49 -22.42 14.69
N GLU A 100 14.72 -21.90 14.77
CA GLU A 100 15.00 -20.58 15.36
C GLU A 100 14.43 -19.47 14.47
N ILE A 101 14.55 -19.59 13.14
CA ILE A 101 14.01 -18.62 12.17
C ILE A 101 12.48 -18.63 12.19
N LEU A 102 11.89 -19.83 12.26
CA LEU A 102 10.45 -20.00 12.40
C LEU A 102 9.97 -19.38 13.71
N ALA A 103 10.67 -19.62 14.82
CA ALA A 103 10.37 -19.00 16.10
C ALA A 103 10.40 -17.46 16.03
N LEU A 104 11.38 -16.87 15.36
CA LEU A 104 11.42 -15.43 15.10
C LEU A 104 10.22 -14.94 14.27
N GLY A 105 9.79 -15.69 13.25
CA GLY A 105 8.59 -15.41 12.47
C GLY A 105 7.29 -15.46 13.30
N TYR A 106 7.26 -16.31 14.32
CA TYR A 106 6.20 -16.38 15.33
C TYR A 106 6.44 -15.44 16.52
N CYS A 107 7.29 -14.42 16.37
CA CYS A 107 7.51 -13.41 17.40
C CYS A 107 8.08 -13.95 18.72
N LYS A 108 8.76 -15.09 18.68
CA LYS A 108 9.51 -15.62 19.82
C LYS A 108 10.94 -15.06 19.80
N GLN A 109 11.53 -14.92 20.98
CA GLN A 109 12.92 -14.48 21.09
C GLN A 109 13.89 -15.65 20.88
N VAL A 110 15.01 -15.35 20.23
CA VAL A 110 16.14 -16.27 20.05
C VAL A 110 17.38 -15.67 20.71
N SER A 111 17.98 -16.43 21.62
CA SER A 111 19.17 -16.03 22.39
C SER A 111 20.44 -15.97 21.53
N GLY A 112 21.50 -15.36 22.08
CA GLY A 112 22.83 -15.33 21.43
C GLY A 112 23.00 -14.26 20.35
N ARG A 113 22.23 -13.16 20.44
CA ARG A 113 22.40 -11.98 19.58
C ARG A 113 23.77 -11.34 19.83
N LEU A 114 24.54 -11.13 18.75
CA LEU A 114 25.78 -10.34 18.76
C LEU A 114 25.46 -8.85 18.78
N LEU A 115 24.53 -8.41 17.94
CA LEU A 115 23.98 -7.06 17.96
C LEU A 115 22.47 -7.12 18.10
N ALA A 116 21.93 -6.39 19.06
CA ALA A 116 20.52 -6.29 19.35
C ALA A 116 20.02 -4.87 19.07
N TRP A 117 18.85 -4.75 18.42
CA TRP A 117 18.24 -3.46 18.04
C TRP A 117 18.23 -2.45 19.18
N GLU A 118 17.86 -2.92 20.38
CA GLU A 118 17.69 -2.10 21.58
C GLU A 118 19.02 -1.61 22.18
N GLN A 119 20.13 -2.23 21.80
CA GLN A 119 21.46 -1.94 22.32
C GLN A 119 22.30 -1.09 21.37
N ILE A 120 21.82 -0.84 20.14
CA ILE A 120 22.55 -0.07 19.14
C ILE A 120 22.28 1.43 19.31
N PRO A 121 23.32 2.28 19.45
CA PRO A 121 23.16 3.72 19.56
C PRO A 121 22.92 4.34 18.17
N TRP A 122 21.69 4.18 17.65
CA TRP A 122 21.32 4.66 16.31
C TRP A 122 21.53 6.16 16.15
N GLN A 123 22.31 6.54 15.13
CA GLN A 123 22.45 7.92 14.70
C GLN A 123 21.45 8.20 13.59
N LYS A 124 20.66 9.27 13.75
CA LYS A 124 19.63 9.67 12.79
C LYS A 124 20.17 10.77 11.88
N TYR A 125 20.08 10.55 10.58
CA TYR A 125 20.43 11.52 9.54
C TYR A 125 19.24 11.73 8.61
N GLY A 126 18.93 12.98 8.28
CA GLY A 126 17.75 13.32 7.49
C GLY A 126 16.44 13.22 8.28
N HIS A 127 15.32 13.00 7.57
CA HIS A 127 13.98 13.15 8.11
C HIS A 127 13.41 11.91 8.83
N VAL A 128 14.19 11.26 9.69
CA VAL A 128 13.78 9.99 10.32
C VAL A 128 12.83 10.23 11.51
N GLU A 129 11.59 9.76 11.39
CA GLU A 129 10.65 9.68 12.51
C GLU A 129 10.82 8.38 13.30
N THR A 130 10.61 8.46 14.61
CA THR A 130 10.71 7.32 15.54
C THR A 130 9.43 7.21 16.34
N GLN A 131 8.97 5.98 16.50
CA GLN A 131 7.78 5.66 17.27
C GLN A 131 7.91 4.27 17.89
N GLU A 132 7.09 4.00 18.89
CA GLU A 132 6.99 2.65 19.43
C GLU A 132 6.36 1.73 18.40
N ALA A 133 7.06 0.62 18.12
CA ALA A 133 6.68 -0.34 17.12
C ALA A 133 6.85 -1.79 17.59
N ASN A 134 5.73 -2.47 17.85
CA ASN A 134 5.71 -3.91 18.08
C ASN A 134 5.02 -4.67 16.93
N PRO A 135 5.78 -5.24 15.97
CA PRO A 135 5.26 -6.09 14.89
C PRO A 135 4.56 -7.36 15.36
N CYS A 136 4.61 -7.68 16.65
CA CYS A 136 4.11 -8.92 17.24
C CYS A 136 2.87 -8.71 18.10
N GLU A 137 2.60 -7.47 18.51
CA GLU A 137 1.32 -7.12 19.13
C GLU A 137 0.26 -6.96 18.05
N ILE A 138 -0.73 -7.86 18.07
CA ILE A 138 -1.93 -7.73 17.25
C ILE A 138 -2.76 -6.56 17.80
N LYS A 139 -2.38 -5.34 17.43
CA LYS A 139 -3.33 -4.23 17.38
C LYS A 139 -3.96 -4.32 16.01
N GLU A 140 -5.23 -4.73 15.95
CA GLU A 140 -6.03 -4.71 14.71
C GLU A 140 -6.24 -3.26 14.23
N ILE A 141 -5.19 -2.61 13.75
CA ILE A 141 -5.32 -1.28 13.15
C ILE A 141 -5.54 -1.51 11.66
N GLY A 142 -6.81 -1.64 11.30
CA GLY A 142 -7.26 -1.49 9.91
C GLY A 142 -6.85 -0.12 9.37
N LEU A 143 -6.81 0.04 8.03
CA LEU A 143 -6.68 1.38 7.43
C LEU A 143 -7.76 2.29 8.01
N GLN A 144 -7.39 3.52 8.37
CA GLN A 144 -8.33 4.53 8.84
C GLN A 144 -7.99 5.86 8.16
N PHE A 145 -8.92 6.41 7.40
CA PHE A 145 -8.77 7.71 6.74
C PHE A 145 -10.12 8.39 6.56
N THR A 146 -10.07 9.69 6.28
CA THR A 146 -11.24 10.50 5.93
C THR A 146 -11.27 10.80 4.44
N LEU A 147 -12.47 10.98 3.89
CA LEU A 147 -12.65 11.44 2.51
C LEU A 147 -12.46 12.96 2.44
N PRO A 148 -11.97 13.52 1.32
CA PRO A 148 -11.54 14.93 1.22
C PRO A 148 -12.65 15.98 1.39
N LYS A 149 -13.90 15.56 1.58
CA LYS A 149 -15.06 16.45 1.71
C LYS A 149 -16.18 15.75 2.49
N VAL A 150 -17.08 16.56 3.05
CA VAL A 150 -18.42 16.08 3.45
C VAL A 150 -19.20 15.54 2.25
N LEU A 151 -19.80 14.37 2.42
CA LEU A 151 -20.50 13.63 1.38
C LEU A 151 -21.79 12.99 1.94
N GLU A 152 -22.71 12.66 1.03
CA GLU A 152 -23.87 11.84 1.37
C GLU A 152 -23.41 10.45 1.83
N ARG A 153 -24.08 9.92 2.85
CA ARG A 153 -23.76 8.60 3.42
C ARG A 153 -23.64 7.51 2.36
N LYS A 154 -24.55 7.47 1.38
CA LYS A 154 -24.57 6.44 0.33
C LYS A 154 -23.28 6.44 -0.49
N ILE A 155 -22.74 7.62 -0.80
CA ILE A 155 -21.47 7.77 -1.53
C ILE A 155 -20.32 7.24 -0.67
N VAL A 156 -20.28 7.60 0.61
CA VAL A 156 -19.25 7.13 1.56
C VAL A 156 -19.31 5.61 1.72
N SER A 157 -20.49 5.04 1.91
CA SER A 157 -20.70 3.60 2.09
C SER A 157 -20.32 2.80 0.83
N SER A 158 -20.71 3.27 -0.36
CA SER A 158 -20.28 2.67 -1.64
C SER A 158 -18.76 2.71 -1.76
N PHE A 159 -18.15 3.88 -1.52
CA PHE A 159 -16.69 4.02 -1.58
C PHE A 159 -16.01 3.07 -0.61
N CYS A 160 -16.35 3.06 0.68
CA CYS A 160 -15.66 2.20 1.64
C CYS A 160 -15.82 0.72 1.25
N SER A 161 -17.04 0.28 0.93
CA SER A 161 -17.33 -1.12 0.60
C SER A 161 -16.65 -1.62 -0.68
N GLU A 162 -16.58 -0.80 -1.73
CA GLU A 162 -15.86 -1.11 -2.99
C GLU A 162 -14.36 -1.37 -2.74
N HIS A 163 -13.80 -0.77 -1.69
CA HIS A 163 -12.40 -0.94 -1.29
C HIS A 163 -12.21 -2.01 -0.20
N GLY A 164 -13.25 -2.76 0.17
CA GLY A 164 -13.23 -3.74 1.26
C GLY A 164 -13.17 -3.12 2.67
N LEU A 165 -13.44 -1.82 2.77
CA LEU A 165 -13.53 -1.08 4.02
C LEU A 165 -15.01 -0.90 4.41
N ARG A 166 -15.24 -0.32 5.58
CA ARG A 166 -16.57 0.01 6.08
C ARG A 166 -16.58 1.34 6.80
N LEU A 167 -17.76 1.85 7.11
CA LEU A 167 -17.88 2.99 8.02
C LEU A 167 -17.48 2.55 9.45
N PRO A 168 -17.10 3.49 10.32
CA PRO A 168 -16.85 3.18 11.72
C PRO A 168 -18.11 2.74 12.46
N LEU A 169 -17.98 1.73 13.31
CA LEU A 169 -19.02 1.35 14.27
C LEU A 169 -18.34 0.89 15.56
N PRO A 170 -18.29 1.75 16.60
CA PRO A 170 -17.75 1.35 17.88
C PRO A 170 -18.68 0.35 18.57
N LYS A 171 -18.10 -0.67 19.19
CA LYS A 171 -18.80 -1.75 19.88
C LYS A 171 -18.86 -1.56 21.39
N THR A 172 -17.92 -0.79 21.95
CA THR A 172 -17.86 -0.47 23.38
C THR A 172 -17.79 1.05 23.60
N GLU A 173 -18.02 1.49 24.83
CA GLU A 173 -17.90 2.91 25.21
C GLU A 173 -16.44 3.38 25.06
N GLU A 174 -15.48 2.54 25.41
CA GLU A 174 -14.06 2.85 25.25
C GLU A 174 -13.70 3.06 23.77
N GLU A 175 -14.19 2.20 22.87
CA GLU A 175 -14.02 2.38 21.43
C GLU A 175 -14.71 3.65 20.91
N ASN A 176 -15.89 3.97 21.43
CA ASN A 176 -16.66 5.17 21.07
C ASN A 176 -15.89 6.45 21.44
N MET A 177 -15.41 6.54 22.67
CA MET A 177 -14.63 7.68 23.16
C MET A 177 -13.25 7.76 22.50
N LEU A 178 -12.62 6.62 22.22
CA LEU A 178 -11.37 6.58 21.45
C LEU A 178 -11.59 7.11 20.03
N LEU A 179 -12.70 6.76 19.39
CA LEU A 179 -13.02 7.27 18.06
C LEU A 179 -13.35 8.76 18.09
N ALA A 180 -14.13 9.23 19.08
CA ALA A 180 -14.47 10.64 19.23
C ALA A 180 -13.23 11.52 19.47
N SER A 181 -12.30 11.07 20.33
CA SER A 181 -11.02 11.75 20.56
C SER A 181 -10.10 11.75 19.33
N LYS A 182 -10.14 10.70 18.50
CA LYS A 182 -9.48 10.71 17.19
C LYS A 182 -10.08 11.78 16.27
N ILE A 183 -11.40 11.86 16.17
CA ILE A 183 -12.09 12.86 15.33
C ILE A 183 -11.73 14.29 15.77
N SER A 184 -11.59 14.54 17.07
CA SER A 184 -11.22 15.86 17.59
C SER A 184 -9.76 16.24 17.37
N THR A 185 -8.86 15.25 17.26
CA THR A 185 -7.41 15.48 17.06
C THR A 185 -7.01 15.58 15.59
N PHE A 186 -7.82 15.02 14.68
CA PHE A 186 -7.55 15.07 13.25
C PHE A 186 -7.78 16.48 12.68
N ASP A 187 -6.97 16.90 11.68
CA ASP A 187 -7.22 18.15 10.94
C ASP A 187 -8.38 17.98 9.96
N LEU A 188 -9.60 17.99 10.50
CA LEU A 188 -10.85 17.82 9.77
C LEU A 188 -11.46 19.14 9.26
N LYS A 189 -10.64 20.16 9.00
CA LYS A 189 -11.12 21.43 8.41
C LYS A 189 -11.96 21.23 7.16
N HIS A 190 -11.62 20.22 6.35
CA HIS A 190 -12.35 19.87 5.13
C HIS A 190 -13.78 19.33 5.40
N CYS A 191 -14.04 18.85 6.61
CA CYS A 191 -15.34 18.36 7.07
C CYS A 191 -16.20 19.43 7.77
N LEU A 192 -15.67 20.64 7.96
CA LEU A 192 -16.40 21.76 8.52
C LEU A 192 -17.19 22.50 7.44
N SER A 193 -18.36 22.99 7.81
CA SER A 193 -19.20 23.86 6.99
C SER A 193 -19.98 24.84 7.87
N PHE A 194 -20.63 25.83 7.28
CA PHE A 194 -21.52 26.73 8.03
C PHE A 194 -22.64 25.96 8.78
N SER A 195 -23.05 24.81 8.23
CA SER A 195 -24.08 23.93 8.81
C SER A 195 -23.50 22.88 9.78
N THR A 196 -22.19 22.66 9.79
CA THR A 196 -21.48 21.68 10.62
C THR A 196 -20.28 22.33 11.32
N PRO A 197 -20.51 23.05 12.45
CA PRO A 197 -19.48 23.82 13.14
C PRO A 197 -18.46 22.93 13.89
N SER A 198 -18.81 21.67 14.14
CA SER A 198 -17.91 20.64 14.63
C SER A 198 -17.91 19.45 13.66
N PRO A 199 -16.77 18.73 13.52
CA PRO A 199 -16.71 17.59 12.63
C PRO A 199 -17.54 16.45 13.21
N LYS A 200 -18.36 15.83 12.35
CA LYS A 200 -19.10 14.61 12.65
C LYS A 200 -18.83 13.59 11.56
N VAL A 201 -18.72 12.31 11.93
CA VAL A 201 -18.47 11.22 10.99
C VAL A 201 -19.68 10.29 10.90
N TRP A 202 -19.94 9.75 9.71
CA TRP A 202 -20.96 8.72 9.53
C TRP A 202 -20.61 7.42 10.27
N LEU A 203 -21.59 6.81 10.96
CA LEU A 203 -21.44 5.51 11.62
C LEU A 203 -22.06 4.37 10.81
N ASP A 204 -21.52 3.16 10.85
CA ASP A 204 -22.03 1.99 10.08
C ASP A 204 -23.28 1.35 10.71
N VAL A 205 -24.32 2.15 10.95
CA VAL A 205 -25.53 1.72 11.66
C VAL A 205 -26.79 2.25 10.98
N VAL A 206 -27.83 1.42 10.96
CA VAL A 206 -29.16 1.79 10.46
C VAL A 206 -30.26 1.39 11.43
N TYR A 207 -31.33 2.18 11.47
CA TYR A 207 -32.51 1.85 12.27
C TYR A 207 -33.35 0.76 11.57
N ASN A 208 -33.52 -0.38 12.23
CA ASN A 208 -34.41 -1.45 11.79
C ASN A 208 -35.80 -1.27 12.40
N SER A 209 -36.80 -0.96 11.57
CA SER A 209 -38.18 -0.73 12.01
C SER A 209 -38.87 -1.98 12.54
N SER A 210 -38.53 -3.16 12.04
CA SER A 210 -39.13 -4.43 12.48
C SER A 210 -38.64 -4.83 13.86
N MET A 211 -37.34 -4.64 14.13
CA MET A 211 -36.72 -4.95 15.42
C MET A 211 -36.78 -3.78 16.42
N GLN A 212 -37.24 -2.60 15.99
CA GLN A 212 -37.29 -1.36 16.77
C GLN A 212 -35.92 -0.99 17.39
N MET A 213 -34.83 -1.31 16.68
CA MET A 213 -33.47 -1.15 17.19
C MET A 213 -32.47 -0.89 16.07
N TYR A 214 -31.30 -0.39 16.44
CA TYR A 214 -30.21 -0.13 15.51
C TYR A 214 -29.42 -1.41 15.26
N VAL A 215 -29.10 -1.64 13.99
CA VAL A 215 -28.32 -2.78 13.53
C VAL A 215 -27.14 -2.30 12.72
N ASP A 216 -26.05 -3.05 12.77
CA ASP A 216 -24.96 -2.94 11.82
C ASP A 216 -25.52 -3.12 10.41
N GLU A 217 -25.28 -2.15 9.53
CA GLU A 217 -25.82 -2.16 8.16
C GLU A 217 -25.22 -3.28 7.31
N SER A 218 -23.95 -3.63 7.56
CA SER A 218 -23.19 -4.63 6.84
C SER A 218 -23.52 -6.05 7.30
N SER A 219 -23.62 -6.27 8.62
CA SER A 219 -23.81 -7.62 9.19
C SER A 219 -25.23 -7.93 9.64
N GLY A 220 -26.08 -6.92 9.79
CA GLY A 220 -27.41 -7.06 10.39
C GLY A 220 -27.39 -7.39 11.88
N GLN A 221 -26.21 -7.47 12.51
CA GLN A 221 -26.08 -7.74 13.94
C GLN A 221 -26.62 -6.55 14.75
N ILE A 222 -27.24 -6.89 15.88
CA ILE A 222 -27.74 -5.90 16.83
C ILE A 222 -26.59 -5.02 17.30
N SER A 223 -26.76 -3.70 17.15
CA SER A 223 -25.89 -2.75 17.83
C SER A 223 -26.40 -2.60 19.26
N TYR A 224 -25.61 -3.07 20.23
CA TYR A 224 -25.94 -2.98 21.65
C TYR A 224 -25.73 -1.57 22.21
N PHE A 225 -25.06 -0.70 21.46
CA PHE A 225 -24.87 0.70 21.83
C PHE A 225 -26.12 1.51 21.50
N LYS A 226 -26.83 1.95 22.54
CA LYS A 226 -28.13 2.60 22.40
C LYS A 226 -27.95 4.09 22.12
N PRO A 227 -28.47 4.64 21.01
CA PRO A 227 -28.55 6.08 20.84
C PRO A 227 -29.46 6.70 21.91
N VAL A 228 -29.34 8.01 22.09
CA VAL A 228 -30.14 8.81 23.02
C VAL A 228 -31.65 8.48 22.87
N LYS A 229 -32.40 8.41 23.97
CA LYS A 229 -33.82 7.99 24.00
C LYS A 229 -34.69 8.77 22.99
N GLY A 230 -35.57 8.08 22.26
CA GLY A 230 -36.61 8.66 21.40
C GLY A 230 -36.33 8.65 19.88
N MET A 231 -35.27 7.96 19.46
CA MET A 231 -34.67 8.06 18.13
C MET A 231 -35.19 7.01 17.12
N ARG A 232 -35.85 7.44 16.01
CA ARG A 232 -36.37 6.56 14.92
C ARG A 232 -35.85 6.88 13.49
N ARG A 233 -34.86 7.76 13.33
CA ARG A 233 -34.33 8.11 11.99
C ARG A 233 -33.29 7.10 11.51
N LYS A 234 -33.14 7.00 10.19
CA LYS A 234 -32.40 5.91 9.53
C LYS A 234 -30.89 6.00 9.72
N PHE A 235 -30.30 7.20 9.74
CA PHE A 235 -28.85 7.39 9.72
C PHE A 235 -28.32 8.15 10.94
N VAL A 236 -27.11 7.79 11.37
CA VAL A 236 -26.48 8.30 12.60
C VAL A 236 -25.05 8.74 12.33
N VAL A 237 -24.63 9.80 13.00
CA VAL A 237 -23.25 10.30 13.04
C VAL A 237 -22.70 10.31 14.46
N LEU A 238 -21.38 10.22 14.60
CA LEU A 238 -20.65 10.44 15.84
C LEU A 238 -19.99 11.82 15.81
N ASP A 239 -20.13 12.57 16.90
CA ASP A 239 -19.43 13.85 17.07
C ASP A 239 -18.16 13.73 17.94
N THR A 240 -17.46 14.86 18.10
CA THR A 240 -16.21 14.95 18.85
C THR A 240 -16.33 14.71 20.36
N HIS A 241 -17.54 14.71 20.92
CA HIS A 241 -17.78 14.49 22.36
C HIS A 241 -18.15 13.04 22.68
N GLY A 242 -18.32 12.20 21.66
CA GLY A 242 -18.80 10.82 21.83
C GLY A 242 -20.30 10.67 21.61
N ASP A 243 -21.02 11.74 21.26
CA ASP A 243 -22.47 11.71 21.12
C ASP A 243 -22.89 11.21 19.74
N TRP A 244 -23.84 10.28 19.73
CA TRP A 244 -24.51 9.81 18.53
C TRP A 244 -25.67 10.73 18.18
N LYS A 245 -25.63 11.35 17.00
CA LYS A 245 -26.60 12.35 16.54
C LYS A 245 -27.24 11.94 15.22
N PHE A 246 -28.43 12.44 14.99
CA PHE A 246 -29.08 12.32 13.69
C PHE A 246 -28.62 13.41 12.75
N ASP A 247 -28.37 13.00 11.53
CA ASP A 247 -28.04 13.91 10.45
C ASP A 247 -28.45 13.27 9.13
N ASP A 248 -29.17 14.02 8.31
CA ASP A 248 -29.55 13.61 6.95
C ASP A 248 -28.79 14.46 5.90
N GLY A 249 -27.90 15.36 6.35
CA GLY A 249 -27.12 16.26 5.51
C GLY A 249 -25.79 15.65 5.04
N LEU A 250 -24.89 16.49 4.55
CA LEU A 250 -23.54 16.07 4.14
C LEU A 250 -22.64 16.00 5.37
N GLN A 251 -22.01 14.85 5.61
CA GLN A 251 -21.14 14.64 6.77
C GLN A 251 -19.80 14.03 6.36
N CYS A 252 -18.84 14.07 7.28
CA CYS A 252 -17.49 13.56 7.03
C CYS A 252 -17.54 12.04 6.79
N GLY A 253 -17.00 11.61 5.65
CA GLY A 253 -16.86 10.18 5.36
C GLY A 253 -15.59 9.65 5.97
N MET A 254 -15.69 8.64 6.85
CA MET A 254 -14.52 7.93 7.37
C MET A 254 -14.64 6.45 6.98
N CYS A 255 -13.56 5.90 6.42
CA CYS A 255 -13.46 4.47 6.13
C CYS A 255 -12.49 3.83 7.11
N ILE A 256 -12.91 2.70 7.68
CA ILE A 256 -12.08 1.85 8.52
C ILE A 256 -12.12 0.40 8.07
N GLY A 257 -11.04 -0.34 8.27
CA GLY A 257 -11.04 -1.80 8.11
C GLY A 257 -9.83 -2.34 7.35
N LYS A 258 -9.94 -3.61 6.92
CA LYS A 258 -8.89 -4.28 6.15
C LYS A 258 -9.22 -4.11 4.67
N PRO A 259 -8.44 -3.34 3.89
CA PRO A 259 -8.74 -3.14 2.48
C PRO A 259 -8.68 -4.47 1.74
N LYS A 260 -9.53 -4.61 0.72
CA LYS A 260 -9.40 -5.70 -0.24
C LYS A 260 -8.11 -5.47 -1.03
N TYR A 261 -7.22 -6.47 -1.10
CA TYR A 261 -5.95 -6.33 -1.80
C TYR A 261 -6.17 -6.21 -3.31
N MET A 262 -6.22 -4.97 -3.79
CA MET A 262 -6.21 -4.60 -5.20
C MET A 262 -5.46 -3.28 -5.33
N PRO A 263 -4.26 -3.27 -5.92
CA PRO A 263 -3.60 -2.00 -6.21
C PRO A 263 -4.39 -1.22 -7.25
N TYR A 264 -4.22 0.09 -7.19
CA TYR A 264 -4.60 1.00 -8.26
C TYR A 264 -3.51 1.02 -9.32
N TYR A 265 -3.94 1.07 -10.57
CA TYR A 265 -3.09 1.23 -11.73
C TYR A 265 -3.35 2.58 -12.39
N MET A 266 -2.28 3.30 -12.71
CA MET A 266 -2.36 4.49 -13.54
C MET A 266 -1.95 4.15 -14.97
N GLN A 267 -2.64 4.69 -15.96
CA GLN A 267 -2.30 4.55 -17.39
C GLN A 267 -2.46 5.89 -18.09
N GLY A 268 -1.69 6.12 -19.16
CA GLY A 268 -1.80 7.32 -19.98
C GLY A 268 -0.86 8.47 -19.60
N LEU A 269 -0.17 8.44 -18.44
CA LEU A 269 0.75 9.53 -18.07
C LEU A 269 1.99 9.64 -18.99
N CYS A 270 2.57 8.51 -19.39
CA CYS A 270 3.77 8.47 -20.25
C CYS A 270 3.46 7.77 -21.58
N SER A 271 4.11 8.22 -22.67
CA SER A 271 3.97 7.65 -24.02
C SER A 271 4.76 6.36 -24.25
N GLU A 272 5.83 6.10 -23.49
CA GLU A 272 6.66 4.90 -23.58
C GLU A 272 6.26 3.82 -22.53
N HIS A 273 5.81 2.65 -23.00
CA HIS A 273 5.31 1.54 -22.17
C HIS A 273 6.31 0.96 -21.14
N SER A 274 7.62 1.09 -21.34
CA SER A 274 8.64 0.45 -20.49
C SER A 274 8.88 1.18 -19.16
N LEU A 275 8.75 2.51 -19.15
CA LEU A 275 8.84 3.34 -17.93
C LEU A 275 7.52 3.37 -17.17
N ALA A 276 6.41 3.25 -17.90
CA ALA A 276 5.05 3.21 -17.36
C ALA A 276 4.88 2.06 -16.34
N GLN A 277 5.38 0.85 -16.62
CA GLN A 277 5.07 -0.30 -15.76
C GLN A 277 5.60 -0.23 -14.31
N LYS A 278 6.63 0.58 -14.02
CA LYS A 278 7.21 0.71 -12.67
C LYS A 278 6.43 1.69 -11.79
N HIS A 279 6.10 2.87 -12.33
CA HIS A 279 5.52 4.00 -11.58
C HIS A 279 3.98 3.98 -11.51
N ASN A 280 3.34 2.91 -12.00
CA ASN A 280 1.91 2.88 -12.22
C ASN A 280 1.13 2.14 -11.13
N ILE A 281 1.78 1.55 -10.13
CA ILE A 281 1.10 0.79 -9.07
C ILE A 281 0.98 1.67 -7.84
N PHE A 282 -0.24 1.84 -7.36
CA PHE A 282 -0.59 2.68 -6.23
C PHE A 282 -1.40 1.91 -5.19
N TYR A 283 -1.26 2.32 -3.94
CA TYR A 283 -1.98 1.74 -2.81
C TYR A 283 -2.70 2.83 -2.02
N ILE A 284 -3.84 2.46 -1.46
CA ILE A 284 -4.59 3.35 -0.57
C ILE A 284 -3.79 3.53 0.71
N ARG A 285 -3.55 4.77 1.09
CA ARG A 285 -2.93 5.08 2.37
C ARG A 285 -3.92 5.76 3.31
N GLY A 286 -3.84 5.38 4.59
CA GLY A 286 -4.68 5.91 5.64
C GLY A 286 -4.16 5.56 7.02
N ASN A 287 -3.70 6.57 7.77
CA ASN A 287 -3.39 6.41 9.18
C ASN A 287 -3.77 7.68 9.97
N ASN A 288 -4.26 7.53 11.20
CA ASN A 288 -4.39 8.60 12.18
C ASN A 288 -4.93 9.95 11.63
N GLY A 289 -6.00 9.89 10.82
CA GLY A 289 -6.69 11.10 10.36
C GLY A 289 -6.19 11.69 9.07
N THR A 290 -5.34 10.97 8.33
CA THR A 290 -5.01 11.38 6.98
C THR A 290 -6.24 11.41 6.09
N ILE A 291 -6.21 12.32 5.12
CA ILE A 291 -7.16 12.34 4.02
C ILE A 291 -6.78 11.22 3.04
N PHE A 292 -7.78 10.55 2.47
CA PHE A 292 -7.61 9.54 1.44
C PHE A 292 -6.69 10.04 0.32
N HIS A 293 -5.65 9.26 0.04
CA HIS A 293 -4.75 9.47 -1.08
C HIS A 293 -4.19 8.12 -1.56
N LEU A 294 -3.73 8.11 -2.80
CA LEU A 294 -3.05 6.98 -3.39
C LEU A 294 -1.55 7.23 -3.41
N GLN A 295 -0.80 6.22 -3.06
CA GLN A 295 0.64 6.30 -2.90
C GLN A 295 1.30 5.21 -3.75
N GLY A 296 2.17 5.64 -4.67
CA GLY A 296 2.93 4.77 -5.56
C GLY A 296 4.31 4.43 -5.01
N THR A 297 4.87 3.31 -5.48
CA THR A 297 6.14 2.70 -5.03
C THR A 297 7.35 3.62 -5.17
N ASP A 298 7.40 4.44 -6.22
CA ASP A 298 8.55 5.30 -6.52
C ASP A 298 8.47 6.71 -5.91
N GLY A 299 7.40 7.04 -5.16
CA GLY A 299 7.19 8.38 -4.58
C GLY A 299 6.29 9.29 -5.38
N VAL A 300 5.55 8.69 -6.31
CA VAL A 300 4.42 9.35 -6.94
C VAL A 300 3.23 9.26 -6.00
N VAL A 301 2.62 10.40 -5.70
CA VAL A 301 1.43 10.50 -4.84
C VAL A 301 0.30 11.11 -5.63
N ILE A 302 -0.88 10.54 -5.51
CA ILE A 302 -2.13 11.09 -6.02
C ILE A 302 -2.98 11.49 -4.82
N ALA A 303 -3.08 12.79 -4.57
CA ALA A 303 -3.70 13.32 -3.37
C ALA A 303 -4.70 14.44 -3.71
N PRO A 304 -5.70 14.67 -2.84
CA PRO A 304 -6.60 15.79 -2.99
C PRO A 304 -5.85 17.11 -2.73
N LEU A 305 -6.01 18.06 -3.64
CA LEU A 305 -5.55 19.45 -3.48
C LEU A 305 -6.62 20.30 -2.79
N SER A 306 -7.89 20.03 -3.11
CA SER A 306 -9.05 20.69 -2.52
C SER A 306 -10.28 19.77 -2.58
N LYS A 307 -11.48 20.31 -2.34
CA LYS A 307 -12.73 19.53 -2.26
C LYS A 307 -13.12 18.81 -3.57
N ARG A 308 -12.62 19.27 -4.72
CA ARG A 308 -12.89 18.71 -6.06
C ARG A 308 -11.66 18.73 -6.97
N GLU A 309 -10.48 18.86 -6.38
CA GLU A 309 -9.24 18.96 -7.13
C GLU A 309 -8.25 17.94 -6.62
N TRP A 310 -7.51 17.35 -7.54
CA TRP A 310 -6.52 16.32 -7.27
C TRP A 310 -5.22 16.69 -7.95
N ASN A 311 -4.11 16.24 -7.38
CA ASN A 311 -2.80 16.40 -7.99
C ASN A 311 -2.05 15.07 -8.02
N ILE A 312 -1.13 14.98 -8.98
CA ILE A 312 -0.06 13.99 -9.00
C ILE A 312 1.23 14.74 -8.66
N ARG A 313 1.94 14.28 -7.64
CA ARG A 313 3.20 14.88 -7.18
C ARG A 313 4.28 13.82 -7.03
N HIS A 314 5.51 14.18 -7.33
CA HIS A 314 6.68 13.36 -7.01
C HIS A 314 7.31 13.89 -5.72
N THR A 315 7.27 13.09 -4.65
CA THR A 315 7.59 13.58 -3.30
C THR A 315 9.08 13.71 -3.03
N VAL A 316 9.94 12.94 -3.71
CA VAL A 316 11.40 13.08 -3.59
C VAL A 316 11.90 14.42 -4.15
N TYR A 317 11.31 14.86 -5.25
CA TYR A 317 11.71 16.07 -5.97
C TYR A 317 10.79 17.26 -5.65
N ASP A 318 9.80 17.07 -4.75
CA ASP A 318 8.71 18.00 -4.45
C ASP A 318 8.11 18.67 -5.71
N THR A 319 7.86 17.86 -6.74
CA THR A 319 7.47 18.37 -8.06
C THR A 319 6.00 18.08 -8.36
N LEU A 320 5.26 19.09 -8.79
CA LEU A 320 3.91 18.94 -9.32
C LEU A 320 3.97 18.38 -10.75
N VAL A 321 3.31 17.24 -10.96
CA VAL A 321 3.32 16.50 -12.23
C VAL A 321 2.04 16.77 -13.02
N ALA A 322 0.89 16.66 -12.38
CA ALA A 322 -0.41 16.82 -13.03
C ALA A 322 -1.47 17.32 -12.05
N THR A 323 -2.51 17.99 -12.57
CA THR A 323 -3.67 18.45 -11.81
C THR A 323 -4.98 18.05 -12.48
N LEU A 324 -5.97 17.66 -11.69
CA LEU A 324 -7.33 17.38 -12.10
C LEU A 324 -8.27 18.31 -11.36
N LYS A 325 -9.18 18.96 -12.09
CA LYS A 325 -10.19 19.87 -11.55
C LYS A 325 -11.59 19.27 -11.67
N ASP A 326 -12.51 19.80 -10.87
CA ASP A 326 -13.93 19.47 -10.87
C ASP A 326 -14.32 18.00 -10.67
N SER A 327 -13.45 17.19 -10.06
CA SER A 327 -13.71 15.76 -9.82
C SER A 327 -13.79 15.41 -8.34
N LEU A 328 -14.79 14.60 -7.95
CA LEU A 328 -14.91 14.08 -6.58
C LEU A 328 -13.80 13.09 -6.25
N PHE A 329 -13.49 12.20 -7.20
CA PHE A 329 -12.45 11.19 -7.08
C PHE A 329 -11.57 11.15 -8.34
N PRO A 330 -10.33 10.65 -8.27
CA PRO A 330 -9.43 10.63 -9.41
C PRO A 330 -9.64 9.40 -10.31
N PHE A 331 -10.62 8.55 -10.04
CA PHE A 331 -10.81 7.25 -10.69
C PHE A 331 -11.42 7.34 -12.08
N GLY A 332 -11.22 6.27 -12.85
CA GLY A 332 -11.59 6.18 -14.25
C GLY A 332 -10.66 7.00 -15.14
N THR A 333 -11.08 7.18 -16.38
CA THR A 333 -10.36 8.03 -17.35
C THR A 333 -10.80 9.47 -17.20
N LYS A 334 -9.86 10.34 -16.81
CA LYS A 334 -10.08 11.79 -16.68
C LYS A 334 -9.06 12.55 -17.49
N GLN A 335 -9.38 13.78 -17.87
CA GLN A 335 -8.43 14.68 -18.53
C GLN A 335 -7.68 15.49 -17.47
N TRP A 336 -6.36 15.29 -17.41
CA TRP A 336 -5.46 15.96 -16.49
C TRP A 336 -4.69 17.08 -17.20
N GLU A 337 -4.44 18.16 -16.48
CA GLU A 337 -3.53 19.22 -16.90
C GLU A 337 -2.11 18.86 -16.46
N LEU A 338 -1.20 18.79 -17.42
CA LEU A 338 0.16 18.31 -17.23
C LEU A 338 1.11 19.48 -16.94
N HIS A 339 2.06 19.24 -16.03
CA HIS A 339 3.10 20.19 -15.65
C HIS A 339 4.46 19.54 -15.92
N ASN A 340 5.18 19.10 -14.87
CA ASN A 340 6.57 18.60 -14.99
C ASN A 340 6.62 17.06 -15.08
N SER A 341 6.04 16.52 -16.15
CA SER A 341 5.93 15.06 -16.36
C SER A 341 7.25 14.32 -16.56
N GLU A 342 8.30 15.04 -16.98
CA GLU A 342 9.63 14.54 -17.26
C GLU A 342 10.32 13.92 -16.04
N VAL A 343 9.93 14.36 -14.84
CA VAL A 343 10.39 13.77 -13.56
C VAL A 343 10.00 12.29 -13.46
N ILE A 344 8.88 11.88 -14.08
CA ILE A 344 8.42 10.49 -14.13
C ILE A 344 8.75 9.84 -15.49
N CYS A 345 8.44 10.54 -16.58
CA CYS A 345 8.45 9.98 -17.94
C CYS A 345 9.80 10.08 -18.66
N LYS A 346 10.83 10.71 -18.06
CA LYS A 346 12.16 11.02 -18.62
C LYS A 346 12.18 11.94 -19.86
N LYS A 347 11.07 12.08 -20.57
CA LYS A 347 10.85 13.05 -21.65
C LYS A 347 9.63 13.87 -21.31
N GLU A 348 9.72 15.17 -21.56
CA GLU A 348 8.60 16.10 -21.44
C GLU A 348 7.54 15.74 -22.49
N ALA A 349 6.27 15.73 -22.08
CA ALA A 349 5.20 15.51 -23.04
C ALA A 349 4.96 16.79 -23.85
N ASN A 350 4.77 16.66 -25.17
CA ASN A 350 4.48 17.78 -26.06
C ASN A 350 3.04 18.34 -25.92
N TYR A 351 2.31 17.96 -24.88
CA TYR A 351 0.89 18.29 -24.69
C TYR A 351 0.66 18.77 -23.27
N SER A 352 -0.14 19.84 -23.11
CA SER A 352 -0.51 20.39 -21.80
C SER A 352 -1.67 19.66 -21.12
N LYS A 353 -2.38 18.79 -21.84
CA LYS A 353 -3.49 18.00 -21.33
C LYS A 353 -3.42 16.57 -21.84
N ILE A 354 -3.74 15.62 -20.97
CA ILE A 354 -3.68 14.20 -21.27
C ILE A 354 -4.77 13.42 -20.55
N PHE A 355 -5.27 12.35 -21.18
CA PHE A 355 -6.19 11.43 -20.51
C PHE A 355 -5.39 10.42 -19.68
N ILE A 356 -5.67 10.39 -18.37
CA ILE A 356 -5.07 9.43 -17.45
C ILE A 356 -6.20 8.57 -16.87
N THR A 357 -6.00 7.27 -16.91
CA THR A 357 -6.90 6.29 -16.29
C THR A 357 -6.32 5.85 -14.96
N ILE A 358 -7.06 6.01 -13.86
CA ILE A 358 -6.70 5.48 -12.54
C ILE A 358 -7.76 4.44 -12.15
N SER A 359 -7.33 3.19 -11.98
CA SER A 359 -8.26 2.06 -11.88
C SER A 359 -7.77 0.97 -10.93
N ASN A 360 -8.66 0.40 -10.14
CA ASN A 360 -8.43 -0.84 -9.40
C ASN A 360 -9.11 -2.06 -10.06
N CYS A 361 -9.57 -1.95 -11.31
CA CYS A 361 -10.23 -3.06 -12.00
C CYS A 361 -9.28 -4.26 -12.17
N GLY A 362 -9.80 -5.44 -11.88
CA GLY A 362 -9.05 -6.69 -11.99
C GLY A 362 -8.74 -7.10 -13.43
N PRO A 363 -7.85 -8.09 -13.63
CA PRO A 363 -7.60 -8.66 -14.96
C PRO A 363 -8.92 -9.18 -15.58
N GLY A 364 -9.13 -8.91 -16.87
CA GLY A 364 -10.35 -9.28 -17.59
C GLY A 364 -11.53 -8.32 -17.38
N SER A 365 -11.31 -7.15 -16.76
CA SER A 365 -12.29 -6.07 -16.65
C SER A 365 -11.87 -4.85 -17.49
N PHE A 366 -12.84 -4.10 -17.98
CA PHE A 366 -12.68 -2.78 -18.58
C PHE A 366 -12.99 -1.69 -17.55
N THR A 367 -12.25 -0.58 -17.60
CA THR A 367 -12.47 0.59 -16.73
C THR A 367 -13.23 1.66 -17.50
N CYS A 368 -14.44 1.97 -17.07
CA CYS A 368 -15.25 3.07 -17.58
C CYS A 368 -14.62 4.44 -17.24
N TRP A 369 -15.03 5.53 -17.88
CA TRP A 369 -14.49 6.86 -17.56
C TRP A 369 -14.91 7.36 -16.17
N ASP A 370 -16.02 6.89 -15.63
CA ASP A 370 -16.48 7.14 -14.27
C ASP A 370 -15.72 6.32 -13.20
N GLY A 371 -14.93 5.34 -13.62
CA GLY A 371 -14.16 4.44 -12.77
C GLY A 371 -14.84 3.11 -12.46
N THR A 372 -16.06 2.88 -12.94
CA THR A 372 -16.76 1.60 -12.78
C THR A 372 -16.03 0.50 -13.56
N CYS A 373 -16.01 -0.71 -12.99
CA CYS A 373 -15.45 -1.89 -13.65
C CYS A 373 -16.57 -2.72 -14.27
N VAL A 374 -16.49 -2.98 -15.58
CA VAL A 374 -17.37 -3.90 -16.31
C VAL A 374 -16.54 -5.05 -16.88
N PRO A 375 -17.13 -6.21 -17.20
CA PRO A 375 -16.40 -7.29 -17.86
C PRO A 375 -15.75 -6.77 -19.16
N LEU A 376 -14.49 -7.14 -19.43
CA LEU A 376 -13.83 -6.73 -20.67
C LEU A 376 -14.59 -7.22 -21.93
N SER A 377 -15.30 -8.33 -21.80
CA SER A 377 -16.17 -8.88 -22.85
C SER A 377 -17.39 -8.01 -23.16
N SER A 378 -17.79 -7.09 -22.28
CA SER A 378 -18.91 -6.17 -22.52
C SER A 378 -18.53 -4.98 -23.41
N ARG A 379 -17.24 -4.77 -23.71
CA ARG A 379 -16.80 -3.67 -24.56
C ARG A 379 -17.23 -3.88 -26.01
N CYS A 380 -17.86 -2.88 -26.61
CA CYS A 380 -18.32 -2.87 -28.00
C CYS A 380 -19.35 -3.96 -28.33
N THR A 381 -20.30 -4.18 -27.42
CA THR A 381 -21.37 -5.19 -27.55
C THR A 381 -22.71 -4.61 -27.99
N LEU A 382 -22.78 -3.30 -28.21
CA LEU A 382 -24.00 -2.51 -28.42
C LEU A 382 -24.91 -2.44 -27.18
N VAL A 383 -24.45 -2.92 -26.03
CA VAL A 383 -25.12 -2.81 -24.74
C VAL A 383 -24.23 -1.96 -23.83
N SER A 384 -24.84 -0.97 -23.17
CA SER A 384 -24.14 -0.06 -22.28
C SER A 384 -24.16 -0.60 -20.86
N GLU A 385 -23.03 -1.11 -20.40
CA GLU A 385 -22.83 -1.63 -19.06
C GLU A 385 -22.18 -0.59 -18.16
N CYS A 386 -21.36 0.29 -18.72
CA CYS A 386 -20.87 1.44 -18.00
C CYS A 386 -22.02 2.41 -17.71
N ARG A 387 -22.00 3.05 -16.52
CA ARG A 387 -22.99 4.10 -16.20
C ARG A 387 -22.87 5.33 -17.09
N ASP A 388 -21.67 5.55 -17.65
CA ASP A 388 -21.36 6.61 -18.60
C ASP A 388 -21.38 6.14 -20.07
N GLY A 389 -21.67 4.86 -20.33
CA GLY A 389 -21.72 4.25 -21.67
C GLY A 389 -20.39 4.19 -22.43
N THR A 390 -19.26 4.37 -21.72
CA THR A 390 -17.94 4.46 -22.37
C THR A 390 -17.39 3.14 -22.90
N ASP A 391 -18.00 2.02 -22.51
CA ASP A 391 -17.76 0.70 -23.08
C ASP A 391 -18.19 0.57 -24.54
N GLU A 392 -19.10 1.44 -24.99
CA GLU A 392 -19.62 1.47 -26.37
C GLU A 392 -19.06 2.63 -27.21
N MET A 393 -18.02 3.31 -26.70
CA MET A 393 -17.34 4.40 -27.40
C MET A 393 -16.06 3.93 -28.10
N GLU A 394 -15.71 4.57 -29.21
CA GLU A 394 -14.48 4.30 -29.99
C GLU A 394 -14.31 2.81 -30.38
N CYS A 395 -15.43 2.19 -30.74
CA CYS A 395 -15.50 0.82 -31.22
C CYS A 395 -15.28 0.77 -32.73
N PHE A 396 -14.08 0.35 -33.13
CA PHE A 396 -13.77 0.07 -34.54
C PHE A 396 -13.81 -1.43 -34.79
N ILE A 397 -14.51 -1.85 -35.86
CA ILE A 397 -14.47 -3.23 -36.31
C ILE A 397 -13.09 -3.48 -36.88
N ILE A 398 -12.29 -4.24 -36.14
CA ILE A 398 -11.02 -4.76 -36.65
C ILE A 398 -11.36 -6.00 -37.47
N HIS A 399 -10.95 -6.04 -38.73
CA HIS A 399 -10.90 -7.27 -39.53
C HIS A 399 -9.51 -7.86 -39.37
N PRO A 400 -9.25 -8.72 -38.36
CA PRO A 400 -7.97 -9.39 -38.27
C PRO A 400 -7.79 -10.25 -39.52
N ASP A 401 -6.69 -10.02 -40.23
CA ASP A 401 -6.25 -10.87 -41.33
C ASP A 401 -6.22 -12.34 -40.86
N GLU A 402 -6.46 -13.30 -41.76
CA GLU A 402 -6.44 -14.74 -41.43
C GLU A 402 -5.11 -15.17 -40.78
N SER A 403 -4.04 -14.40 -41.02
CA SER A 403 -2.72 -14.60 -40.41
C SER A 403 -2.59 -14.09 -38.96
N TYR A 404 -3.60 -13.41 -38.39
CA TYR A 404 -3.54 -12.82 -37.04
C TYR A 404 -3.63 -13.87 -35.92
N GLN A 405 -2.48 -14.16 -35.33
CA GLN A 405 -2.36 -15.11 -34.23
C GLN A 405 -2.77 -14.47 -32.90
N ARG A 406 -4.03 -14.65 -32.49
CA ARG A 406 -4.63 -14.04 -31.27
C ARG A 406 -3.87 -14.33 -29.96
N HIS A 407 -3.10 -15.41 -29.93
CA HIS A 407 -2.30 -15.82 -28.76
C HIS A 407 -0.93 -15.15 -28.71
N LEU A 408 -0.51 -14.46 -29.77
CA LEU A 408 0.69 -13.64 -29.82
C LEU A 408 0.31 -12.17 -29.70
N SER A 409 1.01 -11.44 -28.82
CA SER A 409 0.93 -9.98 -28.83
C SER A 409 1.47 -9.44 -30.18
N PRO A 410 0.93 -8.34 -30.72
CA PRO A 410 1.39 -7.77 -32.00
C PRO A 410 2.91 -7.60 -32.02
N VAL A 411 3.56 -8.17 -33.04
CA VAL A 411 5.01 -8.11 -33.21
C VAL A 411 5.41 -6.64 -33.46
N LYS A 412 6.16 -6.04 -32.52
CA LYS A 412 6.81 -4.74 -32.76
C LYS A 412 7.80 -4.90 -33.93
N GLN A 413 7.72 -4.00 -34.90
CA GLN A 413 8.57 -3.98 -36.09
C GLN A 413 10.06 -4.21 -35.76
N LYS A 414 10.77 -4.89 -36.68
CA LYS A 414 12.20 -5.20 -36.60
C LYS A 414 13.03 -3.96 -36.26
N LEU A 415 13.61 -3.95 -35.06
CA LEU A 415 14.74 -3.08 -34.74
C LEU A 415 15.99 -3.64 -35.46
N ASN A 416 16.57 -2.85 -36.37
CA ASN A 416 17.93 -3.08 -36.84
C ASN A 416 18.88 -2.81 -35.67
N LEU A 417 19.50 -3.87 -35.17
CA LEU A 417 20.39 -3.83 -34.03
C LEU A 417 21.81 -3.48 -34.51
N ILE A 418 22.20 -2.21 -34.40
CA ILE A 418 23.60 -1.81 -34.49
C ILE A 418 24.20 -2.01 -33.11
N VAL A 419 24.94 -3.10 -32.91
CA VAL A 419 25.67 -3.37 -31.67
C VAL A 419 26.79 -2.35 -31.54
N SER A 420 26.56 -1.35 -30.71
CA SER A 420 27.57 -0.39 -30.28
C SER A 420 27.97 -0.75 -28.86
N LEU A 421 29.19 -1.26 -28.66
CA LEU A 421 29.71 -1.53 -27.33
C LEU A 421 30.16 -0.21 -26.71
N ILE A 422 29.30 0.39 -25.88
CA ILE A 422 29.65 1.55 -25.07
C ILE A 422 29.73 1.07 -23.62
N LEU A 423 30.95 1.03 -23.07
CA LEU A 423 31.19 0.77 -21.66
C LEU A 423 30.75 2.00 -20.86
N THR A 424 29.54 1.95 -20.31
CA THR A 424 29.05 2.93 -19.32
C THR A 424 28.78 2.22 -18.00
N ARG A 425 29.32 2.79 -16.91
CA ARG A 425 29.08 2.40 -15.52
C ARG A 425 27.57 2.41 -15.24
N THR A 426 26.99 1.23 -15.03
CA THR A 426 25.54 1.05 -14.88
C THR A 426 25.10 1.29 -13.43
N SER A 427 24.44 2.42 -13.19
CA SER A 427 23.56 2.64 -12.04
C SER A 427 22.10 2.65 -12.55
N VAL A 428 21.36 1.56 -12.36
CA VAL A 428 19.90 1.53 -12.60
C VAL A 428 19.23 0.52 -11.65
N LEU A 429 18.62 1.01 -10.58
CA LEU A 429 17.75 0.22 -9.70
C LEU A 429 16.32 0.07 -10.24
N PRO A 430 15.69 -1.07 -9.92
CA PRO A 430 14.40 -1.06 -9.25
C PRO A 430 14.52 -1.79 -7.91
N ASP A 431 13.97 -1.18 -6.85
CA ASP A 431 13.64 -1.76 -5.54
C ASP A 431 14.55 -2.90 -5.10
N ILE A 432 15.77 -2.54 -4.70
CA ILE A 432 16.67 -3.46 -4.05
C ILE A 432 16.62 -3.15 -2.56
N LEU A 433 16.27 -4.15 -1.77
CA LEU A 433 16.65 -4.22 -0.37
C LEU A 433 18.18 -4.37 -0.34
N ASN A 434 18.88 -3.25 -0.45
CA ASN A 434 20.33 -3.20 -0.36
C ASN A 434 20.72 -3.34 1.11
N VAL A 435 20.97 -4.58 1.52
CA VAL A 435 21.67 -4.89 2.77
C VAL A 435 23.15 -5.08 2.42
N HIS A 436 23.90 -3.99 2.46
CA HIS A 436 25.35 -4.05 2.70
C HIS A 436 25.57 -3.58 4.15
N PRO A 437 26.38 -4.26 5.00
CA PRO A 437 27.42 -5.22 4.64
C PRO A 437 27.47 -6.52 5.51
N ASN A 438 27.94 -7.59 4.85
CA ASN A 438 28.84 -8.64 5.36
C ASN A 438 28.29 -9.74 6.33
N ASN A 439 28.56 -11.01 5.97
CA ASN A 439 28.79 -12.32 6.67
C ASN A 439 28.26 -12.71 8.06
N ILE A 440 27.09 -12.28 8.51
CA ILE A 440 26.39 -12.91 9.64
C ILE A 440 24.92 -13.04 9.27
N PRO A 441 24.21 -14.12 9.69
CA PRO A 441 22.76 -14.11 9.61
C PRO A 441 22.17 -12.91 10.35
N SER A 442 21.38 -12.15 9.62
CA SER A 442 20.76 -10.93 10.10
C SER A 442 19.24 -11.10 9.89
N CYS A 443 18.48 -10.96 10.97
CA CYS A 443 17.01 -11.04 10.93
C CYS A 443 16.42 -9.73 11.41
N HIS A 444 15.61 -9.13 10.55
CA HIS A 444 15.04 -7.80 10.74
C HIS A 444 13.58 -7.81 10.35
N TRP A 445 12.78 -7.03 11.05
CA TRP A 445 11.44 -6.76 10.58
C TRP A 445 11.49 -5.61 9.60
N ILE A 446 11.04 -5.89 8.38
CA ILE A 446 11.04 -4.94 7.28
C ILE A 446 9.58 -4.62 6.97
N TRP A 447 9.24 -3.34 7.10
CA TRP A 447 7.97 -2.82 6.61
C TRP A 447 8.19 -1.86 5.46
N ASN A 448 7.86 -2.30 4.25
CA ASN A 448 7.91 -1.45 3.07
C ASN A 448 6.84 -0.35 3.22
N SER A 449 7.27 0.85 3.59
CA SER A 449 6.46 2.07 3.58
C SER A 449 6.66 2.75 2.25
N LEU A 450 5.90 3.80 2.04
CA LEU A 450 6.04 4.65 0.91
C LEU A 450 6.50 6.06 1.34
N HIS A 451 6.70 6.33 2.65
CA HIS A 451 7.27 7.58 3.17
C HIS A 451 7.92 7.51 4.57
N HIS A 452 8.58 8.62 4.91
CA HIS A 452 9.49 8.87 6.04
C HIS A 452 8.84 9.05 7.42
N THR A 453 7.51 9.13 7.46
CA THR A 453 6.73 9.61 8.61
C THR A 453 5.51 8.72 8.81
N GLU A 454 5.59 7.63 9.57
CA GLU A 454 4.37 6.90 9.90
C GLU A 454 4.46 5.91 11.05
N GLN A 455 3.38 5.85 11.82
CA GLN A 455 3.04 4.86 12.86
C GLN A 455 2.71 3.46 12.36
N LEU A 456 3.33 2.51 13.08
CA LEU A 456 3.16 1.07 13.20
C LEU A 456 2.32 0.28 12.15
N PRO A 457 2.95 -0.63 11.39
CA PRO A 457 2.38 -1.65 10.52
C PRO A 457 1.77 -2.86 11.25
N ARG A 458 1.13 -3.73 10.47
CA ARG A 458 0.42 -4.95 10.92
C ARG A 458 1.32 -6.15 11.18
N PRO A 459 1.14 -6.93 12.26
CA PRO A 459 1.74 -8.26 12.41
C PRO A 459 1.25 -9.27 11.37
N ARG A 460 2.11 -10.21 11.01
CA ARG A 460 1.73 -11.45 10.29
C ARG A 460 2.15 -12.66 11.12
N CYS A 461 1.51 -12.87 12.27
CA CYS A 461 1.68 -14.12 13.00
C CYS A 461 0.73 -15.17 12.42
N HIS A 462 1.26 -16.31 11.99
CA HIS A 462 0.46 -17.48 11.67
C HIS A 462 -0.29 -17.95 12.93
N GLU A 463 -1.57 -18.31 12.79
CA GLU A 463 -2.32 -18.96 13.86
C GLU A 463 -1.70 -20.32 14.19
N SER A 464 -1.84 -20.68 15.46
CA SER A 464 -1.31 -21.85 16.16
C SER A 464 -1.44 -23.17 15.40
N TYR A 465 -0.33 -23.91 15.34
CA TYR A 465 -0.30 -25.35 15.08
C TYR A 465 -0.86 -26.09 16.31
N ASN A 466 -2.15 -26.42 16.30
CA ASN A 466 -2.76 -27.29 17.32
C ASN A 466 -2.59 -28.76 16.92
N ASP A 467 -1.99 -29.51 17.83
CA ASP A 467 -2.16 -30.94 18.13
C ASP A 467 -2.34 -31.92 16.96
N VAL A 468 -1.22 -32.50 16.51
CA VAL A 468 -1.24 -33.87 15.97
C VAL A 468 -1.09 -34.82 17.16
N GLY A 469 -2.13 -35.63 17.36
CA GLY A 469 -2.37 -36.42 18.55
C GLY A 469 -1.22 -37.32 18.98
N ALA A 470 -0.99 -37.31 20.29
CA ALA A 470 -0.33 -38.38 21.01
C ALA A 470 -1.15 -39.67 20.85
N GLY A 471 -0.62 -40.59 20.05
CA GLY A 471 -1.09 -41.96 19.96
C GLY A 471 0.11 -42.91 20.09
N SER A 472 0.41 -43.33 21.33
CA SER A 472 0.98 -44.65 21.60
C SER A 472 0.94 -44.94 23.10
N THR A 473 -0.02 -45.78 23.47
CA THR A 473 -0.08 -46.59 24.69
C THR A 473 1.16 -47.48 24.79
N VAL A 474 1.87 -47.46 25.92
CA VAL A 474 2.52 -48.66 26.49
C VAL A 474 2.48 -48.56 28.03
N GLN A 475 1.73 -49.51 28.60
CA GLN A 475 1.52 -49.93 29.99
C GLN A 475 0.79 -49.01 30.96
#